data_AF-A0A3P8FF87-F1
#
_entry.id   AF-A0A3P8FF87-F1
#
_cell.length_a   1.000
_cell.length_b   1.000
_cell.length_c   1.000
_cell.angle_alpha   90.00
_cell.angle_beta   90.00
_cell.angle_gamma   90.00
#
_symmetry.space_group_name_H-M   'P 1'
#
loop_
_entity.id
_entity.type
_entity.pdbx_description
1 polymer ?
#
loop_
_entity_poly.entity_id
_entity_poly.type
_entity_poly.pdbx_seq_one_letter_code
_entity_poly.pdbx_strand_id
1 'polypeptide(L)'
;MRPAVYCTAIRIGGQKEWEFLKQRLLEVDIKEDEKNSILQALSCSRDMWIVRLHLEWVIKNNQKDPQDLLDALSSVALYPIDQTLLREHIREAWRFLMSE
;
A
#
# COMPACT_ATOMS: atom_id res chain seq x y z
N MET A 1 -3.92 4.21 18.49
CA MET A 1 -2.46 4.13 18.76
C MET A 1 -1.74 3.14 17.84
N ARG A 2 -2.29 1.95 17.55
CA ARG A 2 -1.65 0.96 16.64
C ARG A 2 -1.23 1.51 15.26
N PRO A 3 -2.05 2.30 14.52
CA PRO A 3 -1.63 2.84 13.23
C PRO A 3 -0.33 3.64 13.30
N ALA A 4 -0.17 4.48 14.33
CA ALA A 4 1.02 5.30 14.53
C ALA A 4 2.26 4.45 14.85
N VAL A 5 2.10 3.40 15.65
CA VAL A 5 3.19 2.48 15.99
C VAL A 5 3.65 1.71 14.76
N TYR A 6 2.71 1.13 13.99
CA TYR A 6 3.03 0.41 12.76
C TYR A 6 3.68 1.32 11.72
N CYS A 7 3.10 2.50 11.47
CA CYS A 7 3.67 3.47 10.53
C CYS A 7 5.08 3.89 10.93
N THR A 8 5.35 4.08 12.23
CA THR A 8 6.70 4.40 12.73
C THR A 8 7.67 3.24 12.53
N ALA A 9 7.25 2.00 12.81
CA ALA A 9 8.05 0.81 12.60
C ALA A 9 8.41 0.62 11.11
N ILE A 10 7.45 0.80 10.19
CA ILE A 10 7.69 0.71 8.75
C ILE A 10 8.57 1.86 8.24
N ARG A 11 8.40 3.07 8.78
CA ARG A 11 9.16 4.25 8.37
C ARG A 11 10.64 4.17 8.73
N ILE A 12 10.97 3.57 9.88
CA ILE A 12 12.33 3.45 10.40
C ILE A 12 12.96 2.10 10.05
N GLY A 13 12.14 1.06 9.91
CA GLY A 13 12.55 -0.29 9.54
C GLY A 13 12.79 -0.45 8.04
N GLY A 14 12.98 -1.70 7.63
CA GLY A 14 13.23 -2.07 6.25
C GLY A 14 12.30 -3.19 5.78
N GLN A 15 12.79 -3.98 4.82
CA GLN A 15 12.00 -5.03 4.18
C GLN A 15 11.45 -6.04 5.19
N LYS A 16 12.20 -6.39 6.23
CA LYS A 16 11.81 -7.36 7.25
C LYS A 16 10.55 -6.92 8.00
N GLU A 17 10.52 -5.68 8.49
CA GLU A 17 9.36 -5.12 9.22
C GLU A 17 8.15 -5.00 8.30
N TRP A 18 8.37 -4.63 7.04
CA TRP A 18 7.32 -4.53 6.04
C TRP A 18 6.71 -5.88 5.68
N GLU A 19 7.54 -6.91 5.46
CA GLU A 19 7.09 -8.27 5.17
C GLU A 19 6.32 -8.87 6.35
N PHE A 20 6.82 -8.67 7.57
CA PHE A 20 6.12 -9.09 8.78
C PHE A 20 4.70 -8.50 8.85
N LEU A 21 4.58 -7.19 8.65
CA LEU A 21 3.29 -6.53 8.73
C LEU A 21 2.36 -6.93 7.57
N LYS A 22 2.91 -7.14 6.38
CA LYS A 22 2.17 -7.66 5.22
C LYS A 22 1.69 -9.10 5.45
N GLN A 23 2.47 -9.97 6.09
CA GLN A 23 2.02 -11.32 6.42
C GLN A 23 0.82 -11.27 7.36
N ARG A 24 0.85 -10.36 8.34
CA ARG A 24 -0.26 -10.13 9.26
C ARG A 24 -1.53 -9.65 8.54
N LEU A 25 -1.40 -8.82 7.50
CA LEU A 25 -2.51 -8.41 6.65
C LEU A 25 -3.23 -9.59 5.97
N LEU A 26 -2.51 -10.68 5.70
CA LEU A 26 -3.01 -11.86 5.00
C LEU A 26 -3.56 -12.95 5.95
N GLU A 27 -3.60 -12.69 7.26
CA GLU A 27 -4.21 -13.59 8.23
C GLU A 27 -5.72 -13.71 7.98
N VAL A 28 -6.26 -14.94 7.99
CA VAL A 28 -7.66 -15.24 7.63
C VAL A 28 -8.67 -14.57 8.57
N ASP A 29 -8.32 -14.37 9.84
CA ASP A 29 -9.21 -13.83 10.88
C ASP A 29 -8.88 -12.38 11.28
N ILE A 30 -8.27 -11.59 10.39
CA ILE A 30 -7.95 -10.19 10.67
C ILE A 30 -9.23 -9.34 10.75
N LYS A 31 -9.32 -8.47 11.76
CA LYS A 31 -10.41 -7.50 11.89
C LYS A 31 -10.23 -6.34 10.88
N GLU A 32 -11.34 -5.81 10.36
CA GLU A 32 -11.30 -4.76 9.33
C GLU A 32 -10.59 -3.47 9.79
N ASP A 33 -10.72 -3.10 11.07
CA ASP A 33 -10.02 -1.95 11.65
C ASP A 33 -8.49 -2.16 11.70
N GLU A 34 -8.05 -3.38 12.02
CA GLU A 34 -6.65 -3.77 12.00
C GLU A 34 -6.12 -3.82 10.56
N LYS A 35 -6.89 -4.37 9.62
CA LYS A 35 -6.56 -4.42 8.19
C LYS A 35 -6.32 -3.01 7.64
N ASN A 36 -7.23 -2.06 7.90
CA ASN A 36 -7.09 -0.66 7.50
C ASN A 36 -5.86 0.00 8.15
N SER A 37 -5.61 -0.29 9.43
CA SER A 37 -4.44 0.20 10.15
C SER A 37 -3.13 -0.30 9.53
N ILE A 38 -3.09 -1.56 9.08
CA ILE A 38 -1.91 -2.16 8.43
C ILE A 38 -1.71 -1.59 7.03
N LEU A 39 -2.76 -1.49 6.21
CA LEU A 39 -2.69 -0.91 4.87
C LEU A 39 -2.12 0.51 4.91
N GLN A 40 -2.60 1.35 5.83
CA GLN A 40 -2.08 2.71 6.04
C GLN A 40 -0.61 2.72 6.49
N ALA A 41 -0.19 1.73 7.29
CA ALA A 41 1.18 1.67 7.77
C ALA A 41 2.18 1.17 6.71
N LEU A 42 1.77 0.27 5.82
CA LEU A 42 2.62 -0.25 4.74
C LEU A 42 3.03 0.84 3.74
N SER A 43 2.23 1.91 3.59
CA SER A 43 2.57 3.10 2.80
C SER A 43 3.51 4.08 3.51
N CYS A 44 3.86 3.86 4.79
CA CYS A 44 4.76 4.77 5.52
C CYS A 44 6.25 4.57 5.24
N SER A 45 6.62 3.60 4.40
CA SER A 45 8.02 3.28 4.11
C SER A 45 8.73 4.44 3.41
N ARG A 46 10.03 4.58 3.62
CA ARG A 46 10.89 5.53 2.91
C ARG A 46 11.85 4.84 1.93
N ASP A 47 11.79 3.52 1.86
CA ASP A 47 12.59 2.72 0.93
C ASP A 47 11.85 2.61 -0.40
N MET A 48 12.46 3.15 -1.47
CA MET A 48 11.88 3.16 -2.81
C MET A 48 11.56 1.76 -3.34
N TRP A 49 12.37 0.75 -3.00
CA TRP A 49 12.13 -0.64 -3.42
C TRP A 49 10.86 -1.19 -2.76
N ILE A 50 10.69 -0.94 -1.47
CA ILE A 50 9.50 -1.35 -0.71
C ILE A 50 8.25 -0.64 -1.22
N VAL A 51 8.34 0.67 -1.46
CA VAL A 51 7.24 1.46 -2.03
C VAL A 51 6.83 0.90 -3.39
N ARG A 52 7.79 0.53 -4.26
CA ARG A 52 7.51 -0.11 -5.55
C ARG A 52 6.74 -1.41 -5.38
N LEU A 53 7.26 -2.30 -4.54
CA LEU A 53 6.64 -3.60 -4.26
C LEU A 53 5.24 -3.45 -3.67
N HIS A 54 5.02 -2.42 -2.84
CA HIS A 54 3.71 -2.12 -2.28
C HIS A 54 2.73 -1.65 -3.36
N LEU A 55 3.13 -0.71 -4.22
CA LEU A 55 2.33 -0.21 -5.34
C LEU A 55 1.91 -1.32 -6.30
N GLU A 56 2.86 -2.16 -6.74
CA GLU A 56 2.58 -3.30 -7.62
C GLU A 56 1.57 -4.26 -6.98
N TRP A 57 1.72 -4.52 -5.68
CA TRP A 57 0.80 -5.36 -4.93
C TRP A 57 -0.60 -4.72 -4.83
N VAL A 58 -0.71 -3.44 -4.51
CA VAL A 58 -1.98 -2.71 -4.46
C VAL A 58 -2.69 -2.77 -5.81
N ILE A 59 -1.98 -2.44 -6.90
CA ILE A 59 -2.56 -2.47 -8.24
C ILE A 59 -3.08 -3.87 -8.56
N LYS A 60 -2.29 -4.91 -8.32
CA LYS A 60 -2.66 -6.30 -8.62
C LYS A 60 -3.88 -6.81 -7.85
N ASN A 61 -4.05 -6.41 -6.59
CA ASN A 61 -5.15 -6.91 -5.76
C ASN A 61 -6.47 -6.18 -5.98
N ASN A 62 -6.44 -4.94 -6.51
CA ASN A 62 -7.64 -4.13 -6.70
C ASN A 62 -8.06 -4.01 -8.18
N GLN A 63 -7.51 -4.83 -9.09
CA GLN A 63 -7.83 -4.75 -10.54
C GLN A 63 -9.30 -5.01 -10.89
N LYS A 64 -10.07 -5.61 -9.97
CA LYS A 64 -11.47 -6.01 -10.21
C LYS A 64 -12.48 -4.94 -9.84
N ASP A 65 -12.08 -3.94 -9.05
CA ASP A 65 -12.94 -2.84 -8.64
C ASP A 65 -12.17 -1.51 -8.83
N PRO A 66 -12.55 -0.71 -9.85
CA PRO A 66 -11.92 0.58 -10.11
C PRO A 66 -11.99 1.56 -8.93
N GLN A 67 -13.03 1.50 -8.09
CA GLN A 67 -13.16 2.38 -6.93
C GLN A 67 -12.16 1.99 -5.84
N ASP A 68 -12.07 0.70 -5.51
CA ASP A 68 -11.09 0.20 -4.54
C ASP A 68 -9.65 0.48 -5.00
N LEU A 69 -9.38 0.36 -6.31
CA LEU A 69 -8.09 0.71 -6.89
C LEU A 69 -7.78 2.20 -6.72
N LEU A 70 -8.76 3.07 -6.98
CA LEU A 70 -8.59 4.52 -6.84
C LEU A 70 -8.33 4.93 -5.39
N ASP A 71 -9.07 4.36 -4.44
CA ASP A 71 -8.91 4.62 -3.00
C ASP A 71 -7.53 4.17 -2.51
N ALA A 72 -7.11 2.97 -2.92
CA ALA A 72 -5.81 2.44 -2.54
C ALA A 72 -4.65 3.27 -3.13
N LEU A 73 -4.74 3.69 -4.41
CA LEU A 73 -3.74 4.56 -5.03
C LEU A 73 -3.69 5.95 -4.37
N SER A 74 -4.84 6.50 -3.99
CA SER A 74 -4.93 7.79 -3.30
C SER A 74 -4.24 7.75 -1.94
N SER A 75 -4.34 6.63 -1.22
CA SER A 75 -3.66 6.45 0.08
C SER A 75 -2.12 6.44 -0.05
N VAL A 76 -1.60 5.97 -1.19
CA VAL A 76 -0.17 5.93 -1.49
C VAL A 76 0.31 7.31 -1.99
N ALA A 77 -0.50 8.04 -2.75
CA ALA A 77 -0.15 9.37 -3.28
C ALA A 77 0.10 10.46 -2.20
N LEU A 78 -0.21 10.17 -0.93
CA LEU A 78 -0.05 11.08 0.20
C LEU A 78 1.42 11.38 0.56
N TYR A 79 2.38 10.58 0.09
CA TYR A 79 3.80 10.76 0.41
C TYR A 79 4.64 11.19 -0.80
N PRO A 80 5.64 12.09 -0.64
CA PRO A 80 6.43 12.62 -1.78
C PRO A 80 7.21 11.56 -2.57
N ILE A 81 7.76 10.55 -1.89
CA ILE A 81 8.48 9.43 -2.54
C ILE A 81 7.52 8.64 -3.43
N ASP A 82 6.31 8.42 -2.91
CA ASP A 82 5.26 7.65 -3.55
C ASP A 82 4.69 8.36 -4.78
N GLN A 83 4.65 9.69 -4.80
CA GLN A 83 4.24 10.47 -5.98
C GLN A 83 5.16 10.27 -7.19
N THR A 84 6.47 10.12 -6.96
CA THR A 84 7.43 9.83 -8.04
C THR A 84 7.18 8.45 -8.63
N LEU A 85 7.02 7.42 -7.77
CA LEU A 85 6.77 6.06 -8.24
C LEU A 85 5.38 5.89 -8.86
N LEU A 86 4.37 6.58 -8.34
CA LEU A 86 3.02 6.53 -8.89
C LEU A 86 3.01 7.04 -10.33
N ARG A 87 3.77 8.09 -10.65
CA ARG A 87 3.93 8.57 -12.04
C ARG A 87 4.48 7.50 -12.99
N GLU A 88 5.36 6.63 -12.51
CA GLU A 88 5.90 5.53 -13.33
C GLU A 88 4.85 4.45 -13.60
N HIS A 89 3.99 4.15 -12.62
CA HIS A 89 3.01 3.05 -12.68
C HIS A 89 1.60 3.52 -13.10
N ILE A 90 1.40 4.83 -13.30
CA ILE A 90 0.08 5.40 -13.59
C ILE A 90 -0.52 4.80 -14.87
N ARG A 91 0.30 4.49 -15.88
CA ARG A 91 -0.17 3.88 -17.14
C ARG A 91 -0.79 2.50 -16.93
N GLU A 92 -0.26 1.72 -15.98
CA GLU A 92 -0.80 0.40 -15.66
C GLU A 92 -2.11 0.55 -14.90
N ALA A 93 -2.14 1.41 -13.89
CA ALA A 93 -3.36 1.74 -13.15
C ALA A 93 -4.48 2.25 -14.07
N TRP A 94 -4.16 3.14 -15.03
CA TRP A 94 -5.11 3.68 -16.00
C TRP A 94 -5.82 2.61 -16.83
N ARG A 95 -5.18 1.47 -17.13
CA ARG A 95 -5.83 0.38 -17.88
C ARG A 95 -6.96 -0.27 -17.10
N PHE A 96 -6.80 -0.40 -15.78
CA PHE A 96 -7.81 -1.00 -14.90
C PHE A 96 -8.89 0.01 -14.49
N LEU A 97 -8.54 1.28 -14.34
CA LEU A 97 -9.51 2.34 -14.05
C LEU A 97 -10.47 2.62 -15.21
N MET A 98 -10.06 2.33 -16.45
CA MET A 98 -10.83 2.58 -17.67
C MET A 98 -11.41 1.31 -18.30
N SER A 99 -11.22 0.13 -17.71
CA SER A 99 -11.84 -1.10 -18.19
C SER A 99 -13.31 -1.14 -17.76
N GLU A 100 -14.22 -1.19 -18.76
CA GLU A 100 -15.65 -1.50 -18.57
C GLU A 100 -15.88 -2.93 -18.07
#